data_AF-A0A392VNU9-F1
#
_entry.id   AF-A0A392VNU9-F1
#
_cell.length_a   1.000
_cell.length_b   1.000
_cell.length_c   1.000
_cell.angle_alpha   90.00
_cell.angle_beta   90.00
_cell.angle_gamma   90.00
#
_symmetry.space_group_name_H-M   'P 1'
#
loop_
_entity.id
_entity.type
_entity.pdbx_description
1 polymer ?
#
loop_
_entity_poly.entity_id
_entity_poly.type
_entity_poly.pdbx_seq_one_letter_code
_entity_poly.pdbx_strand_id
1 'polypeptide(L)' 'CLPLIEFTYNNSFHSSIGMAPIEALYGRKCRTPLCWFETGASVVLGPEIVQETTEKIKMIQEKM' A
#
# COMPACT_ATOMS: atom_id res chain seq x y z
N CYS A 1 16.81 -16.40 6.66
CA CYS A 1 16.18 -15.16 6.16
C CYS A 1 15.58 -15.33 4.75
N LEU A 2 14.70 -16.31 4.55
CA LEU A 2 14.06 -16.60 3.25
C LEU A 2 12.64 -16.00 3.02
N PRO A 3 11.84 -15.69 4.06
CA PRO A 3 10.44 -15.29 3.84
C PRO A 3 10.26 -14.06 2.94
N LEU A 4 11.16 -13.07 3.06
CA LEU A 4 11.04 -11.84 2.29
C LEU A 4 11.40 -12.03 0.81
N ILE A 5 12.39 -12.86 0.51
CA ILE A 5 12.84 -13.12 -0.87
C ILE A 5 11.79 -13.93 -1.62
N GLU A 6 11.24 -14.96 -0.99
CA GLU A 6 10.15 -15.76 -1.57
C GLU A 6 8.91 -14.91 -1.79
N PHE A 7 8.59 -14.05 -0.83
CA PHE A 7 7.52 -13.09 -0.95
C PHE A 7 7.75 -12.13 -2.13
N THR A 8 8.91 -11.46 -2.22
CA THR A 8 9.17 -10.52 -3.32
C THR A 8 9.17 -11.21 -4.68
N TYR A 9 9.72 -12.42 -4.77
CA TYR A 9 9.69 -13.22 -6.00
C TYR A 9 8.26 -13.55 -6.44
N ASN A 10 7.43 -14.10 -5.56
CA ASN A 10 6.07 -14.51 -5.91
C ASN A 10 5.13 -13.32 -6.21
N ASN A 11 5.47 -12.12 -5.75
CA ASN A 11 4.69 -10.89 -5.93
C ASN A 11 5.16 -10.03 -7.12
N SER A 12 6.37 -10.24 -7.64
CA SER A 12 6.92 -9.40 -8.70
C SER A 12 6.40 -9.80 -10.07
N PHE A 13 6.30 -8.84 -10.98
CA PHE A 13 5.95 -9.09 -12.37
C PHE A 13 7.03 -9.94 -13.06
N HIS A 14 6.63 -11.04 -13.68
CA HIS A 14 7.52 -11.90 -14.45
C HIS A 14 7.24 -11.76 -15.95
N SER A 15 8.19 -11.21 -16.70
CA SER A 15 8.02 -10.95 -18.14
C SER A 15 7.77 -12.20 -18.99
N SER A 16 8.22 -13.38 -18.55
CA SER A 16 7.99 -14.66 -19.26
C SER A 16 6.56 -15.15 -19.19
N ILE A 17 5.83 -14.85 -18.11
CA ILE A 17 4.43 -15.23 -17.90
C ILE A 17 3.47 -14.03 -18.04
N GLY A 18 4.00 -12.80 -18.09
CA GLY A 18 3.23 -11.57 -18.26
C GLY A 18 2.41 -11.15 -17.04
N MET A 19 2.68 -11.73 -15.86
CA MET A 19 2.02 -11.43 -14.59
C MET A 19 2.88 -11.91 -13.41
N ALA A 20 2.45 -11.68 -12.16
CA ALA A 20 3.16 -12.26 -11.01
C ALA A 20 2.82 -13.76 -10.84
N PRO A 21 3.74 -14.60 -10.33
CA PRO A 21 3.46 -16.02 -10.07
C PRO A 21 2.22 -16.26 -9.21
N ILE A 22 1.98 -15.42 -8.20
CA ILE A 22 0.79 -15.50 -7.35
C ILE A 22 -0.51 -15.22 -8.12
N GLU A 23 -0.47 -14.32 -9.10
CA GLU A 23 -1.61 -14.01 -9.98
C GLU A 23 -1.90 -15.20 -10.90
N ALA A 24 -0.86 -15.82 -11.46
CA ALA A 24 -0.99 -16.99 -12.31
C ALA A 24 -1.55 -18.21 -11.56
N LEU A 25 -1.13 -18.43 -10.30
CA LEU A 25 -1.54 -19.58 -9.51
C LEU A 25 -2.96 -19.45 -8.95
N TYR A 26 -3.33 -18.27 -8.45
CA TYR A 26 -4.57 -18.07 -7.70
C TYR A 26 -5.60 -17.22 -8.43
N GLY A 27 -5.28 -16.68 -9.61
CA GLY A 27 -6.14 -15.76 -10.37
C GLY A 27 -6.44 -14.46 -9.62
N ARG A 28 -5.68 -14.14 -8.57
CA ARG A 28 -5.89 -12.99 -7.70
C ARG A 28 -4.59 -12.27 -7.48
N LYS A 29 -4.61 -10.94 -7.59
CA LYS A 29 -3.50 -10.09 -7.17
C LYS A 29 -3.22 -10.32 -5.70
N CYS A 30 -1.94 -10.35 -5.33
CA CYS A 30 -1.57 -10.48 -3.94
C CYS A 30 -2.01 -9.24 -3.17
N ARG A 31 -2.90 -9.41 -2.20
CA ARG A 31 -3.35 -8.34 -1.31
C ARG A 31 -2.47 -8.35 -0.08
N THR A 32 -1.28 -7.81 -0.23
CA THR A 32 -0.36 -7.60 0.89
C THR A 32 -0.68 -6.26 1.53
N PRO A 33 -0.34 -6.03 2.81
CA PRO A 33 -0.52 -4.71 3.45
C PRO A 33 0.17 -3.57 2.69
N LEU A 34 1.22 -3.89 1.93
CA LEU A 34 1.90 -2.96 1.02
C LEU A 34 1.09 -2.66 -0.25
N CYS A 35 0.34 -3.64 -0.77
CA CYS A 35 -0.55 -3.49 -1.94
C CYS A 35 -1.95 -2.92 -1.57
N TRP A 36 -2.25 -2.75 -0.27
CA TRP A 36 -3.44 -2.02 0.19
C TRP A 36 -3.37 -0.52 -0.09
N PHE A 37 -2.18 0.03 -0.35
CA PHE A 37 -2.05 1.45 -0.68
C PHE A 37 -2.62 1.80 -2.06
N GLU A 38 -2.68 0.85 -2.99
CA GLU A 38 -2.97 1.13 -4.41
C GLU A 38 -4.44 0.97 -4.83
N THR A 39 -5.39 0.68 -3.93
CA THR A 39 -6.81 0.56 -4.35
C THR A 39 -7.82 1.17 -3.37
N GLY A 40 -7.37 2.07 -2.49
CA GLY A 40 -8.28 2.79 -1.59
C GLY A 40 -7.69 3.98 -0.84
N ALA A 41 -6.36 4.13 -0.82
CA ALA A 41 -5.67 5.26 -0.16
C ALA A 41 -5.15 6.32 -1.14
N SER A 42 -5.43 6.19 -2.45
CA SER A 42 -5.31 7.28 -3.41
C SER A 42 -6.66 7.95 -3.68
N VAL A 43 -7.61 7.89 -2.72
CA VAL A 43 -8.51 9.03 -2.58
C VAL A 43 -7.56 10.20 -2.45
N VAL A 44 -7.53 11.04 -3.47
CA VAL A 44 -6.84 12.32 -3.49
C VAL A 44 -7.11 12.95 -2.13
N LEU A 45 -6.16 12.82 -1.20
CA LEU A 45 -6.28 13.40 0.14
C LEU A 45 -6.16 14.89 -0.14
N GLY A 46 -7.31 15.50 -0.39
CA GLY A 46 -7.40 16.90 -0.77
C GLY A 46 -6.82 17.79 0.32
N PRO A 47 -6.67 19.09 0.02
CA PRO A 47 -6.20 20.08 0.99
C PRO A 47 -6.95 20.03 2.33
N GLU A 48 -8.21 19.57 2.33
CA GLU A 48 -9.08 19.44 3.51
C GLU A 48 -8.51 18.50 4.58
N ILE A 49 -7.99 17.32 4.21
CA ILE A 49 -7.45 16.37 5.21
C ILE A 49 -6.11 16.85 5.76
N VAL A 50 -5.30 17.51 4.92
CA VAL A 50 -4.06 18.17 5.36
C VAL A 50 -4.38 19.28 6.36
N GLN A 51 -5.41 20.08 6.08
CA GLN A 51 -5.86 21.15 6.97
C GLN A 51 -6.40 20.59 8.29
N GLU A 52 -7.29 19.60 8.26
CA GLU A 52 -7.85 18.95 9.45
C GLU A 52 -6.75 18.35 10.35
N THR A 53 -5.75 17.71 9.73
CA THR A 53 -4.61 17.16 10.47
C THR A 53 -3.76 18.27 11.09
N THR A 54 -3.54 19.36 10.37
CA THR A 54 -2.79 20.53 10.86
C THR A 54 -3.48 21.20 12.04
N GLU A 55 -4.81 21.36 11.98
CA GLU A 55 -5.61 21.92 13.07
C GLU A 55 -5.56 21.04 14.32
N LYS A 56 -5.68 19.72 14.16
CA LYS A 56 -5.54 18.78 15.29
C LYS A 56 -4.14 18.86 15.93
N ILE A 57 -3.08 19.01 15.15
CA ILE A 57 -1.72 19.17 15.68
C ILE A 57 -1.61 20.47 16.49
N LYS A 58 -2.16 21.59 16.00
CA LYS A 58 -2.17 22.86 16.76
C LYS A 58 -2.91 22.73 18.09
N MET A 59 -4.07 22.09 18.10
CA MET A 59 -4.83 21.86 19.35
C MET A 59 -4.06 21.04 20.39
N ILE A 60 -3.20 20.11 19.94
CA ILE A 60 -2.36 19.33 20.85
C ILE A 60 -1.20 20.19 21.38
N GLN A 61 -0.57 21.01 20.52
CA GLN A 61 0.49 21.93 20.92
C GLN A 61 0.01 23.01 21.91
N GLU A 62 -1.21 23.51 21.75
CA GLU A 62 -1.81 24.47 22.69
C GLU A 62 -2.20 23.85 24.04
N LYS A 63 -2.34 22.52 24.10
CA LYS A 63 -2.66 21.77 25.31
C LYS A 63 -1.43 21.18 26.02
N MET A 64 -0.24 21.33 25.44
CA MET A 64 1.05 21.07 26.08
C MET A 64 1.59 22.34 26.70
#